data_AF-A0A5A8DXM5-F1
#
_entry.id   AF-A0A5A8DXM5-F1
#
_cell.length_a   1.000
_cell.length_b   1.000
_cell.length_c   1.000
_cell.angle_alpha   90.00
_cell.angle_beta   90.00
_cell.angle_gamma   90.00
#
_symmetry.space_group_name_H-M   'P 1'
#
loop_
_entity.id
_entity.type
_entity.pdbx_description
1 polymer ?
#
loop_
_entity_poly.entity_id
_entity_poly.type
_entity_poly.pdbx_seq_one_letter_code
_entity_poly.pdbx_strand_id
1 'polypeptide(L)'
;MADAAPRHLLHVPQQASWDCGLACLAMIVSTLEHMQGSPGVGPSCAVAPIVTTRHATRMLRHLGTLAATTSTWTIDLAFVLQQLGIPFELRSTHLGVNTGLGGLAFYSGFLDADSERVSSRQRELAALASPLFRAVETKTNLAVLRDAVSDGSHVCVVLTDARRLAERSGAASWLSWASSGQDDWFLNMDEAGFRGHYVLLVAWRGHEGGASEARAPPPEAPAASAAVATSAARAAPGEAAAVGTAEVMPATPVASFPAEDGGESSVTGDAGFLDPGAPVARIRWLPARQFDAARLARGTDSDVIIVSLDQAQREWASGATAGGPAK
;
A
#
# COMPACT_ATOMS: atom_id res chain seq x y z
N MET A 1 -24.34 -1.33 -11.49
CA MET A 1 -23.17 -1.68 -12.36
C MET A 1 -22.53 -2.94 -11.79
N ALA A 2 -22.03 -3.86 -12.61
CA ALA A 2 -21.53 -5.16 -12.14
C ALA A 2 -20.38 -4.99 -11.12
N ASP A 3 -20.52 -5.63 -9.95
CA ASP A 3 -19.47 -5.86 -8.95
C ASP A 3 -18.25 -6.40 -9.72
N ALA A 4 -17.23 -5.57 -9.98
CA ALA A 4 -16.08 -5.99 -10.76
C ALA A 4 -15.46 -7.17 -10.01
N ALA A 5 -15.59 -8.37 -10.58
CA ALA A 5 -15.13 -9.59 -9.94
C ALA A 5 -13.63 -9.43 -9.66
N PRO A 6 -13.18 -9.58 -8.40
CA PRO A 6 -11.77 -9.43 -8.10
C PRO A 6 -11.00 -10.45 -8.92
N ARG A 7 -9.91 -9.99 -9.57
CA ARG A 7 -8.88 -10.88 -10.10
C ARG A 7 -8.48 -11.86 -8.98
N HIS A 8 -8.06 -13.06 -9.34
CA HIS A 8 -7.71 -14.12 -8.40
C HIS A 8 -6.51 -13.72 -7.51
N LEU A 9 -6.78 -12.94 -6.47
CA LEU A 9 -5.78 -12.49 -5.53
C LEU A 9 -5.53 -13.61 -4.53
N LEU A 10 -4.27 -14.01 -4.46
CA LEU A 10 -3.81 -15.01 -3.52
C LEU A 10 -3.52 -14.34 -2.19
N HIS A 11 -4.24 -14.73 -1.15
CA HIS A 11 -3.99 -14.23 0.20
C HIS A 11 -2.76 -14.90 0.81
N VAL A 12 -1.91 -14.11 1.45
CA VAL A 12 -0.72 -14.55 2.17
C VAL A 12 -0.81 -13.95 3.57
N PRO A 13 -0.96 -14.76 4.63
CA PRO A 13 -0.97 -14.25 5.99
C PRO A 13 0.44 -13.81 6.40
N GLN A 14 0.50 -12.75 7.20
CA GLN A 14 1.73 -12.31 7.85
C GLN A 14 2.22 -13.39 8.84
N GLN A 15 3.54 -13.50 9.04
CA GLN A 15 4.14 -14.51 9.92
C GLN A 15 4.76 -13.92 11.18
N ALA A 16 4.94 -12.60 11.22
CA ALA A 16 5.47 -11.87 12.35
C ALA A 16 4.66 -10.58 12.58
N SER A 17 5.02 -9.83 13.62
CA SER A 17 4.38 -8.54 13.92
C SER A 17 4.71 -7.44 12.91
N TRP A 18 5.82 -7.57 12.19
CA TRP A 18 6.41 -6.51 11.38
C TRP A 18 6.31 -6.73 9.87
N ASP A 19 5.85 -7.92 9.43
CA ASP A 19 5.88 -8.34 8.02
C ASP A 19 4.53 -8.18 7.30
N CYS A 20 3.55 -7.47 7.88
CA CYS A 20 2.25 -7.23 7.23
C CYS A 20 2.38 -6.53 5.88
N GLY A 21 3.31 -5.57 5.74
CA GLY A 21 3.62 -4.94 4.46
C GLY A 21 4.26 -5.90 3.46
N LEU A 22 5.18 -6.77 3.90
CA LEU A 22 5.79 -7.79 3.04
C LEU A 22 4.79 -8.86 2.63
N ALA A 23 3.82 -9.19 3.48
CA ALA A 23 2.71 -10.07 3.14
C ALA A 23 1.82 -9.45 2.06
N CYS A 24 1.55 -8.14 2.11
CA CYS A 24 0.91 -7.44 0.99
C CYS A 24 1.70 -7.58 -0.32
N LEU A 25 3.02 -7.41 -0.29
CA LEU A 25 3.87 -7.63 -1.47
C LEU A 25 3.84 -9.10 -1.93
N ALA A 26 3.85 -10.05 -1.00
CA ALA A 26 3.75 -11.48 -1.31
C ALA A 26 2.43 -11.83 -2.01
N MET A 27 1.31 -11.20 -1.62
CA MET A 27 0.03 -11.35 -2.32
C MET A 27 0.10 -10.84 -3.76
N ILE A 28 0.76 -9.70 -3.99
CA ILE A 28 0.97 -9.13 -5.33
C ILE A 28 1.84 -10.08 -6.17
N VAL A 29 3.02 -10.45 -5.69
CA VAL A 29 3.95 -11.34 -6.41
C VAL A 29 3.29 -12.68 -6.73
N SER A 30 2.62 -13.30 -5.76
CA SER A 30 1.93 -14.58 -5.99
C SER A 30 0.84 -14.48 -7.05
N THR A 31 0.13 -13.35 -7.09
CA THR A 31 -0.88 -13.08 -8.12
C THR A 31 -0.23 -12.97 -9.50
N LEU A 32 0.88 -12.25 -9.63
CA LEU A 32 1.62 -12.12 -10.89
C LEU A 32 2.18 -13.47 -11.37
N GLU A 33 2.78 -14.26 -10.47
CA GLU A 33 3.24 -15.62 -10.76
C GLU A 33 2.10 -16.50 -11.29
N HIS A 34 0.93 -16.44 -10.66
CA HIS A 34 -0.25 -17.20 -11.10
C HIS A 34 -0.76 -16.75 -12.47
N MET A 35 -0.74 -15.43 -12.75
CA MET A 35 -1.10 -14.87 -14.05
C MET A 35 -0.13 -15.28 -15.16
N GLN A 36 1.15 -15.53 -14.87
CA GLN A 36 2.13 -16.04 -15.85
C GLN A 36 1.92 -17.52 -16.22
N GLY A 37 1.39 -18.33 -15.28
CA GLY A 37 1.21 -19.77 -15.44
C GLY A 37 -0.04 -20.21 -16.20
N SER A 38 -0.96 -19.30 -16.54
CA SER A 38 -2.23 -19.61 -17.22
C SER A 38 -2.38 -18.85 -18.55
N PRO A 39 -1.89 -19.40 -19.67
CA PRO A 39 -2.28 -18.91 -20.98
C PRO A 39 -3.72 -19.34 -21.27
N GLY A 40 -4.68 -18.40 -21.24
CA GLY A 40 -5.97 -18.56 -21.90
C GLY A 40 -7.20 -18.96 -21.06
N VAL A 41 -7.20 -18.78 -19.73
CA VAL A 41 -8.44 -18.92 -18.93
C VAL A 41 -8.96 -17.54 -18.56
N GLY A 42 -10.17 -17.21 -19.04
CA GLY A 42 -10.87 -15.96 -18.73
C GLY A 42 -11.21 -15.81 -17.25
N PRO A 43 -11.76 -14.64 -16.84
CA PRO A 43 -12.04 -14.33 -15.43
C PRO A 43 -13.13 -15.25 -14.90
N SER A 44 -12.76 -16.30 -14.18
CA SER A 44 -13.70 -17.22 -13.54
C SER A 44 -13.50 -17.23 -12.03
N CYS A 45 -14.24 -16.34 -11.36
CA CYS A 45 -14.40 -16.18 -9.92
C CYS A 45 -14.20 -17.46 -9.09
N ALA A 46 -13.01 -17.65 -8.53
CA ALA A 46 -12.71 -18.60 -7.45
C ALA A 46 -11.33 -18.28 -6.87
N VAL A 47 -11.23 -17.76 -5.63
CA VAL A 47 -9.93 -17.55 -4.94
C VAL A 47 -9.01 -18.74 -5.26
N ALA A 48 -7.94 -18.48 -6.02
CA ALA A 48 -7.03 -19.54 -6.49
C ALA A 48 -6.47 -20.28 -5.27
N PRO A 49 -6.16 -21.59 -5.38
CA PRO A 49 -5.79 -22.39 -4.21
C PRO A 49 -4.65 -21.70 -3.49
N ILE A 50 -4.88 -21.44 -2.20
CA ILE A 50 -3.98 -20.78 -1.26
C ILE A 50 -2.53 -21.13 -1.61
N VAL A 51 -1.71 -20.10 -1.78
CA VAL A 51 -0.25 -20.25 -1.82
C VAL A 51 0.12 -21.23 -0.71
N THR A 52 0.69 -22.39 -1.06
CA THR A 52 0.98 -23.40 -0.04
C THR A 52 1.75 -22.74 1.10
N THR A 53 1.48 -23.11 2.36
CA THR A 53 2.14 -22.48 3.52
C THR A 53 3.66 -22.43 3.37
N ARG A 54 4.25 -23.45 2.73
CA ARG A 54 5.69 -23.48 2.40
C ARG A 54 6.11 -22.44 1.36
N HIS A 55 5.34 -22.24 0.29
CA HIS A 55 5.61 -21.19 -0.70
C HIS A 55 5.48 -19.80 -0.08
N ALA A 56 4.41 -19.55 0.68
CA ALA A 56 4.19 -18.29 1.39
C ALA A 56 5.34 -17.96 2.34
N THR A 57 5.79 -18.94 3.14
CA THR A 57 6.93 -18.79 4.06
C THR A 57 8.23 -18.47 3.32
N ARG A 58 8.49 -19.14 2.19
CA ARG A 58 9.70 -18.88 1.38
C ARG A 58 9.66 -17.51 0.73
N MET A 59 8.50 -17.10 0.21
CA MET A 59 8.28 -15.78 -0.37
C MET A 59 8.51 -14.69 0.68
N LEU A 60 7.86 -14.77 1.84
CA LEU A 60 8.04 -13.81 2.93
C LEU A 60 9.49 -13.71 3.39
N ARG A 61 10.21 -14.84 3.51
CA ARG A 61 11.63 -14.85 3.83
C ARG A 61 12.48 -14.16 2.74
N HIS A 62 12.18 -14.41 1.47
CA HIS A 62 12.88 -13.77 0.37
C HIS A 62 12.65 -12.26 0.39
N LEU A 63 11.39 -11.81 0.49
CA LEU A 63 11.03 -10.39 0.60
C LEU A 63 11.65 -9.73 1.84
N GLY A 64 11.70 -10.43 2.97
CA GLY A 64 12.38 -9.97 4.18
C GLY A 64 13.89 -9.83 3.99
N THR A 65 14.51 -10.67 3.17
CA THR A 65 15.94 -10.54 2.81
C THR A 65 16.17 -9.30 1.94
N LEU A 66 15.28 -9.02 0.98
CA LEU A 66 15.35 -7.79 0.17
C LEU A 66 15.10 -6.54 1.01
N ALA A 67 14.14 -6.61 1.94
CA ALA A 67 13.82 -5.52 2.87
C ALA A 67 14.92 -5.30 3.92
N ALA A 68 15.70 -6.33 4.27
CA ALA A 68 16.80 -6.29 5.23
C ALA A 68 16.47 -5.55 6.55
N THR A 69 15.25 -5.73 7.06
CA THR A 69 14.76 -5.08 8.28
C THR A 69 13.65 -5.93 8.91
N THR A 70 13.47 -5.77 10.23
CA THR A 70 12.29 -6.25 10.96
C THR A 70 11.45 -5.10 11.52
N SER A 71 11.70 -3.88 11.05
CA SER A 71 10.91 -2.67 11.28
C SER A 71 10.56 -2.12 9.89
N THR A 72 9.42 -2.56 9.35
CA THR A 72 9.05 -2.29 7.95
C THR A 72 8.40 -0.93 7.82
N TRP A 73 8.99 -0.08 7.00
CA TRP A 73 8.47 1.22 6.58
C TRP A 73 7.99 1.17 5.14
N THR A 74 7.15 2.12 4.72
CA THR A 74 6.60 2.15 3.36
C THR A 74 7.71 2.27 2.31
N ILE A 75 8.79 3.00 2.62
CA ILE A 75 9.95 3.11 1.72
C ILE A 75 10.67 1.76 1.53
N ASP A 76 10.60 0.85 2.51
CA ASP A 76 11.20 -0.48 2.40
C ASP A 76 10.41 -1.33 1.42
N LEU A 77 9.08 -1.23 1.47
CA LEU A 77 8.19 -1.90 0.51
C LEU A 77 8.42 -1.38 -0.90
N ALA A 78 8.57 -0.06 -1.06
CA ALA A 78 8.93 0.57 -2.33
C ALA A 78 10.28 0.06 -2.85
N PHE A 79 11.29 -0.03 -1.98
CA PHE A 79 12.60 -0.55 -2.33
C PHE A 79 12.55 -2.02 -2.77
N VAL A 80 11.78 -2.86 -2.08
CA VAL A 80 11.55 -4.26 -2.47
C VAL A 80 10.85 -4.35 -3.83
N LEU A 81 9.77 -3.59 -4.06
CA LEU A 81 9.08 -3.58 -5.36
C LEU A 81 10.00 -3.15 -6.51
N GLN A 82 10.86 -2.15 -6.27
CA GLN A 82 11.84 -1.70 -7.24
C GLN A 82 12.86 -2.80 -7.57
N GLN A 83 13.40 -3.51 -6.58
CA GLN A 83 14.35 -4.62 -6.80
C GLN A 83 13.72 -5.80 -7.55
N LEU A 84 12.44 -6.04 -7.28
CA LEU A 84 11.65 -7.03 -7.98
C LEU A 84 11.35 -6.59 -9.43
N GLY A 85 11.45 -5.29 -9.76
CA GLY A 85 11.10 -4.78 -11.09
C GLY A 85 9.59 -4.64 -11.30
N ILE A 86 8.82 -4.57 -10.21
CA ILE A 86 7.37 -4.35 -10.25
C ILE A 86 7.12 -2.85 -10.36
N PRO A 87 6.38 -2.37 -11.38
CA PRO A 87 6.03 -0.96 -11.50
C PRO A 87 5.04 -0.50 -10.42
N PHE A 88 5.27 0.67 -9.81
CA PHE A 88 4.39 1.21 -8.76
C PHE A 88 4.45 2.74 -8.62
N GLU A 89 3.38 3.33 -8.06
CA GLU A 89 3.36 4.71 -7.57
C GLU A 89 3.26 4.74 -6.04
N LEU A 90 4.23 5.39 -5.38
CA LEU A 90 4.19 5.68 -3.94
C LEU A 90 3.60 7.07 -3.71
N ARG A 91 2.61 7.16 -2.83
CA ARG A 91 2.04 8.41 -2.34
C ARG A 91 2.12 8.46 -0.82
N SER A 92 2.56 9.59 -0.30
CA SER A 92 2.64 9.83 1.14
C SER A 92 2.63 11.33 1.40
N THR A 93 2.14 11.78 2.55
CA THR A 93 2.37 13.16 3.00
C THR A 93 3.81 13.40 3.45
N HIS A 94 4.60 12.34 3.64
CA HIS A 94 6.01 12.43 4.02
C HIS A 94 6.81 11.23 3.49
N LEU A 95 7.53 11.39 2.37
CA LEU A 95 8.25 10.29 1.72
C LEU A 95 9.46 9.74 2.51
N GLY A 96 9.87 10.44 3.57
CA GLY A 96 11.01 10.12 4.43
C GLY A 96 10.62 9.86 5.88
N VAL A 97 11.51 10.22 6.80
CA VAL A 97 11.30 10.04 8.23
C VAL A 97 10.49 11.20 8.80
N ASN A 98 9.22 10.97 9.15
CA ASN A 98 8.41 11.98 9.81
C ASN A 98 8.75 12.07 11.30
N THR A 99 9.66 12.98 11.65
CA THR A 99 10.09 13.22 13.03
C THR A 99 8.95 13.71 13.94
N GLY A 100 7.88 14.27 13.37
CA GLY A 100 6.67 14.67 14.10
C GLY A 100 5.89 13.50 14.71
N LEU A 101 6.20 12.27 14.32
CA LEU A 101 5.62 11.04 14.87
C LEU A 101 6.38 10.50 16.09
N GLY A 102 7.50 11.11 16.49
CA GLY A 102 8.33 10.70 17.62
C GLY A 102 7.63 10.60 18.97
N GLY A 103 6.53 11.35 19.15
CA GLY A 103 5.71 11.28 20.35
C GLY A 103 4.76 10.07 20.42
N LEU A 104 4.67 9.23 19.38
CA LEU A 104 3.84 8.03 19.39
C LEU A 104 4.65 6.83 19.90
N ALA A 105 4.12 6.11 20.89
CA ALA A 105 4.79 4.94 21.46
C ALA A 105 5.17 3.89 20.40
N PHE A 106 4.36 3.73 19.35
CA PHE A 106 4.62 2.85 18.21
C PHE A 106 5.95 3.14 17.50
N TYR A 107 6.31 4.41 17.37
CA TYR A 107 7.53 4.85 16.71
C TYR A 107 8.69 5.08 17.68
N SER A 108 8.42 5.05 18.98
CA SER A 108 9.42 5.29 20.02
C SER A 108 10.48 4.20 19.99
N GLY A 109 11.76 4.60 19.98
CA GLY A 109 12.91 3.69 19.88
C GLY A 109 13.28 3.24 18.47
N PHE A 110 12.39 3.34 17.49
CA PHE A 110 12.67 2.96 16.09
C PHE A 110 12.94 4.14 15.18
N LEU A 111 12.35 5.31 15.42
CA LEU A 111 12.56 6.49 14.57
C LEU A 111 14.03 6.84 14.38
N ASP A 112 14.78 7.00 15.48
CA ASP A 112 16.20 7.31 15.40
C ASP A 112 17.02 6.14 14.84
N ALA A 113 16.68 4.90 15.23
CA ALA A 113 17.39 3.70 14.81
C ALA A 113 17.22 3.41 13.30
N ASP A 114 16.04 3.69 12.74
CA ASP A 114 15.69 3.45 11.35
C ASP A 114 15.97 4.67 10.45
N SER A 115 16.17 5.87 11.03
CA SER A 115 16.21 7.13 10.27
C SER A 115 17.25 7.11 9.16
N GLU A 116 18.47 6.64 9.45
CA GLU A 116 19.55 6.58 8.46
C GLU A 116 19.19 5.65 7.29
N ARG A 117 18.66 4.46 7.60
CA ARG A 117 18.24 3.46 6.63
C ARG A 117 17.11 3.96 5.75
N VAL A 118 16.05 4.50 6.35
CA VAL A 118 14.88 5.05 5.64
C VAL A 118 15.31 6.20 4.73
N SER A 119 16.13 7.12 5.24
CA SER A 119 16.66 8.25 4.46
C SER A 119 17.61 7.81 3.34
N SER A 120 18.40 6.76 3.53
CA SER A 120 19.25 6.20 2.48
C SER A 120 18.41 5.62 1.35
N ARG A 121 17.41 4.79 1.67
CA ARG A 121 16.52 4.19 0.66
C ARG A 121 15.75 5.23 -0.13
N GLN A 122 15.27 6.29 0.53
CA GLN A 122 14.62 7.40 -0.15
C GLN A 122 15.57 8.07 -1.16
N ARG A 123 16.81 8.37 -0.76
CA ARG A 123 17.83 8.95 -1.67
C ARG A 123 18.19 8.02 -2.81
N GLU A 124 18.34 6.73 -2.53
CA GLU A 124 18.63 5.70 -3.54
C GLU A 124 17.51 5.64 -4.57
N LEU A 125 16.25 5.51 -4.14
CA LEU A 125 15.09 5.49 -5.04
C LEU A 125 14.96 6.79 -5.84
N ALA A 126 15.18 7.94 -5.22
CA ALA A 126 15.13 9.24 -5.90
C ALA A 126 16.25 9.43 -6.94
N ALA A 127 17.41 8.78 -6.73
CA ALA A 127 18.53 8.80 -7.66
C ALA A 127 18.32 7.84 -8.84
N LEU A 128 17.42 6.86 -8.73
CA LEU A 128 17.06 5.99 -9.84
C LEU A 128 16.19 6.76 -10.84
N ALA A 129 16.72 6.96 -12.05
CA ALA A 129 15.91 7.36 -13.21
C ALA A 129 15.08 6.16 -13.73
N SER A 130 14.35 5.48 -12.83
CA SER A 130 13.59 4.27 -13.15
C SER A 130 12.19 4.63 -13.65
N PRO A 131 11.78 4.19 -14.84
CA PRO A 131 10.40 4.35 -15.31
C PRO A 131 9.41 3.46 -14.53
N LEU A 132 9.91 2.49 -13.76
CA LEU A 132 9.11 1.55 -12.96
C LEU A 132 8.59 2.16 -11.66
N PHE A 133 9.07 3.34 -11.26
CA PHE A 133 8.69 3.91 -9.99
C PHE A 133 8.39 5.41 -10.10
N ARG A 134 7.35 5.84 -9.39
CA ARG A 134 7.06 7.25 -9.15
C ARG A 134 6.74 7.49 -7.68
N ALA A 135 7.40 8.46 -7.06
CA ALA A 135 7.08 8.95 -5.72
C ALA A 135 6.34 10.29 -5.81
N VAL A 136 5.29 10.47 -5.02
CA VAL A 136 4.55 11.73 -4.92
C VAL A 136 4.35 12.07 -3.45
N GLU A 137 4.83 13.24 -3.05
CA GLU A 137 4.54 13.77 -1.72
C GLU A 137 3.17 14.46 -1.76
N THR A 138 2.12 13.69 -1.48
CA THR A 138 0.73 14.15 -1.46
C THR A 138 -0.11 13.28 -0.53
N LYS A 139 -1.10 13.90 0.10
CA LYS A 139 -2.21 13.13 0.68
C LYS A 139 -2.97 12.48 -0.48
N THR A 140 -3.36 11.23 -0.35
CA THR A 140 -4.19 10.56 -1.37
C THR A 140 -5.66 10.73 -1.03
N ASN A 141 -6.49 11.25 -1.93
CA ASN A 141 -7.95 11.26 -1.76
C ASN A 141 -8.56 9.83 -1.92
N LEU A 142 -9.61 9.55 -1.16
CA LEU A 142 -10.37 8.30 -1.24
C LEU A 142 -10.97 8.03 -2.63
N ALA A 143 -11.31 9.08 -3.40
CA ALA A 143 -11.78 8.94 -4.77
C ALA A 143 -10.73 8.27 -5.67
N VAL A 144 -9.45 8.60 -5.48
CA VAL A 144 -8.36 7.99 -6.25
C VAL A 144 -8.22 6.51 -5.89
N LEU A 145 -8.35 6.16 -4.61
CA LEU A 145 -8.32 4.76 -4.18
C LEU A 145 -9.50 3.96 -4.75
N ARG A 146 -10.71 4.53 -4.72
CA ARG A 146 -11.89 3.95 -5.36
C ARG A 146 -11.61 3.70 -6.84
N ASP A 147 -11.20 4.73 -7.57
CA ASP A 147 -11.03 4.67 -9.02
C ASP A 147 -9.94 3.66 -9.41
N ALA A 148 -8.84 3.59 -8.64
CA ALA A 148 -7.77 2.63 -8.86
C ALA A 148 -8.27 1.17 -8.81
N VAL A 149 -9.11 0.82 -7.83
CA VAL A 149 -9.53 -0.58 -7.62
C VAL A 149 -10.88 -0.92 -8.27
N SER A 150 -11.56 0.04 -8.89
CA SER A 150 -12.93 -0.14 -9.40
C SER A 150 -13.05 -1.13 -10.56
N ASP A 151 -12.01 -1.25 -11.40
CA ASP A 151 -11.97 -2.17 -12.53
C ASP A 151 -11.16 -3.45 -12.25
N GLY A 152 -10.62 -3.58 -11.03
CA GLY A 152 -9.77 -4.69 -10.62
C GLY A 152 -8.41 -4.75 -11.35
N SER A 153 -7.99 -3.69 -12.05
CA SER A 153 -6.69 -3.62 -12.72
C SER A 153 -5.57 -3.14 -11.78
N HIS A 154 -5.90 -2.46 -10.68
CA HIS A 154 -4.94 -2.06 -9.65
C HIS A 154 -5.27 -2.63 -8.28
N VAL A 155 -4.23 -2.72 -7.46
CA VAL A 155 -4.30 -2.97 -6.02
C VAL A 155 -3.49 -1.91 -5.29
N CYS A 156 -3.88 -1.59 -4.06
CA CYS A 156 -3.17 -0.60 -3.25
C CYS A 156 -2.69 -1.20 -1.93
N VAL A 157 -1.41 -1.12 -1.61
CA VAL A 157 -0.92 -1.34 -0.25
C VAL A 157 -1.15 -0.07 0.54
N VAL A 158 -1.90 -0.14 1.63
CA VAL A 158 -2.34 1.04 2.40
C VAL A 158 -1.92 0.87 3.86
N LEU A 159 -1.22 1.87 4.41
CA LEU A 159 -0.97 1.93 5.85
C LEU A 159 -2.20 2.44 6.58
N THR A 160 -2.58 1.74 7.64
CA THR A 160 -3.77 2.06 8.44
C THR A 160 -3.47 1.98 9.93
N ASP A 161 -4.32 2.61 10.75
CA ASP A 161 -4.41 2.30 12.18
C ASP A 161 -5.25 1.02 12.38
N ALA A 162 -4.59 -0.06 12.80
CA ALA A 162 -5.20 -1.37 12.99
C ALA A 162 -6.44 -1.34 13.91
N ARG A 163 -6.45 -0.45 14.91
CA ARG A 163 -7.56 -0.32 15.87
C ARG A 163 -8.86 0.11 15.17
N ARG A 164 -8.72 0.98 14.18
CA ARG A 164 -9.85 1.53 13.42
C ARG A 164 -10.37 0.58 12.35
N LEU A 165 -9.59 -0.43 11.97
CA LEU A 165 -10.07 -1.52 11.11
C LEU A 165 -10.94 -2.52 11.89
N ALA A 166 -10.63 -2.73 13.16
CA ALA A 166 -11.20 -3.75 14.03
C ALA A 166 -12.54 -3.40 14.67
N GLU A 167 -12.72 -2.12 15.06
CA GLU A 167 -13.84 -1.68 15.91
C GLU A 167 -15.24 -1.82 15.27
N ARG A 168 -15.34 -2.18 13.99
CA ARG A 168 -16.65 -2.32 13.30
C ARG A 168 -16.79 -3.53 12.40
N SER A 169 -15.73 -4.28 12.15
CA SER A 169 -15.77 -5.47 11.30
C SER A 169 -16.00 -6.77 12.09
N GLY A 170 -16.76 -6.73 13.20
CA GLY A 170 -17.26 -7.94 13.89
C GLY A 170 -16.21 -9.00 14.27
N ALA A 171 -14.93 -8.64 14.26
CA ALA A 171 -13.83 -9.58 14.37
C ALA A 171 -13.30 -9.55 15.80
N ALA A 172 -13.96 -10.27 16.70
CA ALA A 172 -13.39 -10.58 18.01
C ALA A 172 -12.22 -11.58 17.91
N SER A 173 -11.94 -12.16 16.73
CA SER A 173 -10.92 -13.23 16.57
C SER A 173 -9.50 -12.75 16.24
N TRP A 174 -9.29 -11.53 15.72
CA TRP A 174 -7.94 -11.07 15.36
C TRP A 174 -7.12 -10.65 16.60
N LEU A 175 -7.77 -10.05 17.60
CA LEU A 175 -7.19 -9.76 18.92
C LEU A 175 -6.68 -11.04 19.61
N SER A 176 -7.26 -12.20 19.30
CA SER A 176 -6.88 -13.50 19.88
C SER A 176 -5.61 -14.12 19.26
N TRP A 177 -5.30 -13.86 17.99
CA TRP A 177 -4.07 -14.39 17.38
C TRP A 177 -2.86 -13.56 17.78
N ALA A 178 -3.00 -12.23 17.78
CA ALA A 178 -1.95 -11.32 18.24
C ALA A 178 -1.61 -11.49 19.73
N SER A 179 -2.50 -12.09 20.52
CA SER A 179 -2.25 -12.49 21.91
C SER A 179 -1.76 -13.95 22.07
N SER A 180 -1.57 -14.70 20.98
CA SER A 180 -1.07 -16.09 21.00
C SER A 180 0.40 -16.24 20.58
N GLY A 181 1.03 -15.17 20.06
CA GLY A 181 2.48 -15.09 19.84
C GLY A 181 3.17 -14.42 21.04
N GLN A 182 4.32 -14.95 21.45
CA GLN A 182 5.13 -14.54 22.61
C GLN A 182 5.73 -13.11 22.58
N ASP A 183 5.23 -12.22 21.71
CA ASP A 183 5.76 -10.87 21.58
C ASP A 183 4.82 -9.84 22.22
N ASP A 184 5.13 -9.46 23.46
CA ASP A 184 4.37 -8.62 24.40
C ASP A 184 4.05 -7.17 23.93
N TRP A 185 4.42 -6.75 22.71
CA TRP A 185 4.11 -5.39 22.21
C TRP A 185 2.60 -5.18 21.94
N PHE A 186 1.82 -6.26 21.85
CA PHE A 186 0.37 -6.19 21.71
C PHE A 186 -0.35 -5.83 23.03
N LEU A 187 0.25 -6.15 24.18
CA LEU A 187 -0.35 -5.95 25.51
C LEU A 187 -0.01 -4.60 26.16
N ASN A 188 0.99 -3.87 25.63
CA ASN A 188 1.29 -2.51 26.10
C ASN A 188 0.33 -1.51 25.45
N MET A 189 -0.82 -1.31 26.10
CA MET A 189 -1.84 -0.34 25.74
C MET A 189 -1.53 0.98 26.45
N ASP A 190 -1.07 2.01 25.73
CA ASP A 190 -1.35 3.38 26.15
C ASP A 190 -2.75 3.77 25.60
N GLU A 191 -3.46 4.65 26.31
CA GLU A 191 -4.84 5.04 25.98
C GLU A 191 -4.98 5.80 24.64
N ALA A 192 -3.89 6.15 23.94
CA ALA A 192 -3.86 6.93 22.71
C ALA A 192 -3.22 6.21 21.48
N GLY A 193 -2.55 5.07 21.66
CA GLY A 193 -1.46 4.59 20.80
C GLY A 193 -1.83 4.08 19.40
N PHE A 194 -1.42 4.83 18.37
CA PHE A 194 -1.43 4.41 16.96
C PHE A 194 -0.80 3.01 16.78
N ARG A 195 -1.36 2.20 15.87
CA ARG A 195 -0.75 0.91 15.47
C ARG A 195 -0.76 0.78 13.96
N GLY A 196 0.41 0.93 13.34
CA GLY A 196 0.57 0.75 11.91
C GLY A 196 0.26 -0.67 11.48
N HIS A 197 -0.59 -0.82 10.47
CA HIS A 197 -0.87 -2.10 9.82
C HIS A 197 -1.13 -1.89 8.34
N TYR A 198 -0.38 -2.60 7.51
CA TYR A 198 -0.58 -2.59 6.07
C TYR A 198 -1.67 -3.58 5.67
N VAL A 199 -2.59 -3.12 4.82
CA VAL A 199 -3.60 -3.94 4.17
C VAL A 199 -3.52 -3.78 2.67
N LEU A 200 -4.03 -4.75 1.92
CA LEU A 200 -4.12 -4.67 0.47
C LEU A 200 -5.55 -4.32 0.08
N LEU A 201 -5.80 -3.09 -0.36
CA LEU A 201 -7.06 -2.66 -0.94
C LEU A 201 -7.19 -3.22 -2.36
N VAL A 202 -8.33 -3.86 -2.65
CA VAL A 202 -8.49 -4.70 -3.85
C VAL A 202 -9.82 -4.52 -4.57
N ALA A 203 -10.81 -3.91 -3.91
CA ALA A 203 -12.13 -3.76 -4.50
C ALA A 203 -12.91 -2.58 -3.88
N TRP A 204 -13.93 -2.13 -4.60
CA TRP A 204 -14.87 -1.12 -4.14
C TRP A 204 -16.30 -1.51 -4.48
N ARG A 205 -17.23 -1.33 -3.54
CA ARG A 205 -18.67 -1.53 -3.75
C ARG A 205 -19.42 -0.22 -3.61
N GLY A 206 -20.15 0.19 -4.63
CA GLY A 206 -21.07 1.32 -4.53
C GLY A 206 -22.34 0.93 -3.75
N HIS A 207 -22.86 1.83 -2.93
CA HIS A 207 -24.26 1.72 -2.45
C HIS A 207 -25.15 2.36 -3.52
N GLU A 208 -25.88 1.57 -4.30
CA GLU A 208 -26.94 2.12 -5.16
C GLU A 208 -27.99 2.77 -4.24
N GLY A 209 -28.33 4.04 -4.51
CA GLY A 209 -28.99 4.96 -3.57
C GLY A 209 -30.29 4.44 -2.94
N GLY A 210 -30.16 3.81 -1.76
CA GLY A 210 -31.20 3.70 -0.76
C GLY A 210 -30.87 4.66 0.37
N ALA A 211 -31.74 5.64 0.62
CA ALA A 211 -31.57 6.60 1.70
C ALA A 211 -31.46 5.88 3.06
N SER A 212 -30.24 5.68 3.54
CA SER A 212 -29.99 5.31 4.93
C SER A 212 -29.86 6.60 5.73
N GLU A 213 -30.81 6.82 6.65
CA GLU A 213 -30.77 7.92 7.62
C GLU A 213 -29.39 8.01 8.29
N ALA A 214 -28.64 9.05 7.95
CA ALA A 214 -27.38 9.38 8.58
C ALA A 214 -27.69 9.90 10.00
N ARG A 215 -27.50 9.05 11.01
CA ARG A 215 -27.40 9.52 12.40
C ARG A 215 -26.11 10.34 12.52
N ALA A 216 -26.27 11.64 12.73
CA ALA A 216 -25.18 12.62 12.76
C ALA A 216 -24.12 12.28 13.83
N PRO A 217 -22.81 12.47 13.54
CA PRO A 217 -21.78 12.50 14.56
C PRO A 217 -21.86 13.79 15.42
N PRO A 218 -21.41 13.78 16.68
CA PRO A 218 -21.36 14.98 17.52
C PRO A 218 -20.29 15.96 17.01
N PRO A 219 -20.45 17.28 17.22
CA PRO A 219 -19.56 18.30 16.67
C PRO A 219 -18.22 18.39 17.44
N GLU A 220 -17.11 18.43 16.69
CA GLU A 220 -15.80 18.87 17.19
C GLU A 220 -15.66 20.40 17.09
N ALA A 221 -14.95 20.99 18.08
CA ALA A 221 -14.74 22.41 18.24
C ALA A 221 -13.69 22.98 17.26
N PRO A 222 -13.76 24.28 16.88
CA PRO A 222 -13.02 24.82 15.76
C PRO A 222 -11.57 25.19 16.11
N ALA A 223 -10.63 24.85 15.24
CA ALA A 223 -9.27 25.41 15.23
C ALA A 223 -9.08 26.35 14.02
N ALA A 224 -8.44 27.48 14.30
CA ALA A 224 -8.39 28.68 13.48
C ALA A 224 -7.52 28.57 12.22
N SER A 225 -7.93 29.33 11.20
CA SER A 225 -7.26 29.51 9.90
C SER A 225 -6.02 30.41 10.01
N ALA A 226 -4.98 30.11 9.22
CA ALA A 226 -4.07 31.12 8.69
C ALA A 226 -3.66 30.75 7.26
N ALA A 227 -3.98 31.64 6.32
CA ALA A 227 -3.57 31.62 4.93
C ALA A 227 -2.22 32.31 4.75
N VAL A 228 -1.34 31.79 3.88
CA VAL A 228 -0.24 32.56 3.28
C VAL A 228 -0.04 32.14 1.82
N ALA A 229 0.29 33.15 1.01
CA ALA A 229 0.21 33.24 -0.43
C ALA A 229 1.29 32.48 -1.24
N THR A 230 0.95 32.27 -2.51
CA THR A 230 1.76 31.77 -3.63
C THR A 230 2.84 32.73 -4.13
N SER A 231 3.98 32.21 -4.60
CA SER A 231 4.74 32.85 -5.69
C SER A 231 5.37 31.82 -6.64
N ALA A 232 5.27 32.10 -7.94
CA ALA A 232 5.79 31.32 -9.05
C ALA A 232 7.27 31.64 -9.36
N ALA A 233 7.99 30.69 -9.98
CA ALA A 233 9.23 30.99 -10.72
C ALA A 233 9.41 30.03 -11.93
N ARG A 234 9.96 30.60 -13.01
CA ARG A 234 10.10 30.10 -14.39
C ARG A 234 11.33 29.20 -14.62
N ALA A 235 11.27 28.48 -15.73
CA ALA A 235 12.24 27.54 -16.32
C ALA A 235 13.53 28.15 -16.93
N ALA A 236 14.53 27.28 -17.17
CA ALA A 236 15.41 27.26 -18.36
C ALA A 236 16.13 25.88 -18.51
N PRO A 237 16.60 25.49 -19.73
CA PRO A 237 16.94 24.11 -20.10
C PRO A 237 18.46 23.83 -20.26
N GLY A 238 18.82 22.54 -20.38
CA GLY A 238 20.17 22.10 -20.79
C GLY A 238 20.20 20.65 -21.29
N GLU A 239 20.37 20.49 -22.60
CA GLU A 239 20.86 19.29 -23.34
C GLU A 239 22.31 18.94 -22.93
N ALA A 240 22.92 17.78 -23.18
CA ALA A 240 22.59 16.45 -23.72
C ALA A 240 23.83 15.55 -23.45
N ALA A 241 23.70 14.22 -23.52
CA ALA A 241 24.69 13.33 -24.16
C ALA A 241 24.19 11.88 -24.15
N ALA A 242 24.07 11.29 -25.34
CA ALA A 242 23.75 9.89 -25.54
C ALA A 242 25.02 9.03 -25.53
N VAL A 243 24.97 7.88 -24.86
CA VAL A 243 25.86 6.74 -25.12
C VAL A 243 24.96 5.51 -25.24
N GLY A 244 25.05 4.84 -26.38
CA GLY A 244 24.20 3.70 -26.71
C GLY A 244 24.65 2.41 -26.05
N THR A 245 23.68 1.61 -25.62
CA THR A 245 23.83 0.17 -25.37
C THR A 245 22.49 -0.53 -25.62
N ALA A 246 22.57 -1.64 -26.35
CA ALA A 246 21.61 -2.75 -26.52
C ALA A 246 20.12 -2.50 -26.21
N GLU A 247 19.25 -2.69 -27.23
CA GLU A 247 17.79 -2.66 -27.11
C GLU A 247 17.28 -3.73 -26.13
N VAL A 248 17.23 -3.37 -24.85
CA VAL A 248 16.18 -3.79 -23.94
C VAL A 248 15.00 -2.89 -24.28
N MET A 249 13.84 -3.46 -24.61
CA MET A 249 12.63 -2.66 -24.82
C MET A 249 12.43 -1.78 -23.56
N PRO A 250 12.31 -0.45 -23.70
CA PRO A 250 12.23 0.43 -22.54
C PRO A 250 10.94 0.11 -21.78
N ALA A 251 11.08 -0.09 -20.46
CA ALA A 251 9.93 -0.29 -19.59
C ALA A 251 8.95 0.88 -19.72
N THR A 252 7.66 0.56 -19.73
CA THR A 252 6.60 1.56 -19.83
C THR A 252 6.60 2.41 -18.56
N PRO A 253 6.61 3.75 -18.62
CA PRO A 253 6.49 4.59 -17.43
C PRO A 253 5.25 4.22 -16.62
N VAL A 254 5.34 4.24 -15.29
CA VAL A 254 4.17 4.10 -14.41
C VAL A 254 3.10 5.11 -14.84
N ALA A 255 1.90 4.61 -15.14
CA ALA A 255 0.78 5.47 -15.50
C ALA A 255 0.44 6.40 -14.34
N SER A 256 0.46 7.71 -14.58
CA SER A 256 0.16 8.70 -13.55
C SER A 256 -1.33 8.66 -13.22
N PHE A 257 -1.65 8.48 -11.94
CA PHE A 257 -2.99 8.76 -11.45
C PHE A 257 -3.21 10.28 -11.46
N PRO A 258 -4.37 10.78 -11.94
CA PRO A 258 -4.60 12.21 -12.14
C PRO A 258 -4.37 13.03 -10.86
N ALA A 259 -3.95 14.28 -11.06
CA ALA A 259 -3.86 15.28 -9.99
C ALA A 259 -5.27 15.59 -9.45
N GLU A 260 -5.35 15.89 -8.15
CA GLU A 260 -6.60 15.97 -7.40
C GLU A 260 -7.47 17.17 -7.83
N ASP A 261 -8.72 16.91 -8.25
CA ASP A 261 -9.77 17.94 -8.27
C ASP A 261 -10.58 17.86 -6.97
N GLY A 262 -10.62 18.97 -6.24
CA GLY A 262 -11.12 19.07 -4.87
C GLY A 262 -12.58 18.68 -4.67
N GLY A 263 -12.81 17.45 -4.23
CA GLY A 263 -14.10 16.96 -3.74
C GLY A 263 -13.93 15.86 -2.70
N GLU A 264 -13.59 16.22 -1.45
CA GLU A 264 -13.38 15.26 -0.35
C GLU A 264 -14.68 14.67 0.24
N SER A 265 -15.89 15.11 -0.15
CA SER A 265 -17.11 14.85 0.65
C SER A 265 -18.15 13.88 0.08
N SER A 266 -17.97 13.27 -1.09
CA SER A 266 -19.05 12.50 -1.76
C SER A 266 -18.76 11.02 -2.04
N VAL A 267 -17.59 10.50 -1.66
CA VAL A 267 -17.23 9.11 -1.94
C VAL A 267 -17.97 8.17 -0.99
N THR A 268 -18.98 7.48 -1.53
CA THR A 268 -19.79 6.48 -0.83
C THR A 268 -19.42 5.07 -1.27
N GLY A 269 -19.86 4.08 -0.50
CA GLY A 269 -19.56 2.68 -0.78
C GLY A 269 -18.82 1.99 0.37
N ASP A 270 -18.36 0.78 0.07
CA ASP A 270 -17.53 -0.03 0.96
C ASP A 270 -16.19 -0.35 0.27
N ALA A 271 -15.10 -0.15 1.00
CA ALA A 271 -13.75 -0.52 0.62
C ALA A 271 -13.51 -2.00 0.94
N GLY A 272 -13.13 -2.77 -0.08
CA GLY A 272 -12.80 -4.20 0.03
C GLY A 272 -11.29 -4.41 0.09
N PHE A 273 -10.79 -5.00 1.16
CA PHE A 273 -9.36 -5.25 1.36
C PHE A 273 -9.05 -6.65 1.87
N LEU A 274 -7.86 -7.14 1.54
CA LEU A 274 -7.24 -8.32 2.12
C LEU A 274 -6.36 -7.89 3.29
N ASP A 275 -6.56 -8.56 4.42
CA ASP A 275 -5.85 -8.29 5.66
C ASP A 275 -4.81 -9.39 5.90
N PRO A 276 -3.50 -9.08 5.87
CA PRO A 276 -2.45 -10.04 6.19
C PRO A 276 -2.57 -10.67 7.60
N GLY A 277 -3.17 -9.95 8.55
CA GLY A 277 -3.43 -10.45 9.90
C GLY A 277 -4.62 -11.40 9.98
N ALA A 278 -5.41 -11.54 8.91
CA ALA A 278 -6.54 -12.45 8.89
C ALA A 278 -6.07 -13.90 8.63
N PRO A 279 -6.58 -14.90 9.38
CA PRO A 279 -6.20 -16.30 9.19
C PRO A 279 -6.83 -16.94 7.94
N VAL A 280 -7.74 -16.23 7.26
CA VAL A 280 -8.52 -16.73 6.14
C VAL A 280 -8.46 -15.78 4.95
N ALA A 281 -8.35 -16.36 3.76
CA ALA A 281 -8.36 -15.68 2.47
C ALA A 281 -9.75 -15.12 2.14
N ARG A 282 -10.14 -14.02 2.79
CA ARG A 282 -11.45 -13.37 2.58
C ARG A 282 -11.30 -11.86 2.50
N ILE A 283 -11.89 -11.27 1.45
CA ILE A 283 -12.03 -9.81 1.35
C ILE A 283 -12.92 -9.32 2.50
N ARG A 284 -12.35 -8.43 3.30
CA ARG A 284 -13.05 -7.68 4.34
C ARG A 284 -13.60 -6.40 3.74
N TRP A 285 -14.78 -6.02 4.18
CA TRP A 285 -15.48 -4.84 3.69
C TRP A 285 -15.67 -3.87 4.85
N LEU A 286 -15.28 -2.62 4.64
CA LEU A 286 -15.54 -1.51 5.57
C LEU A 286 -16.17 -0.36 4.81
N PRO A 287 -17.13 0.37 5.41
CA PRO A 287 -17.64 1.60 4.81
C PRO A 287 -16.50 2.55 4.46
N ALA A 288 -16.57 3.17 3.29
CA ALA A 288 -15.57 4.07 2.72
C ALA A 288 -15.01 5.06 3.76
N ARG A 289 -15.90 5.77 4.46
CA ARG A 289 -15.56 6.72 5.53
C ARG A 289 -14.76 6.12 6.70
N GLN A 290 -15.01 4.85 7.04
CA GLN A 290 -14.32 4.17 8.15
C GLN A 290 -12.93 3.71 7.72
N PHE A 291 -12.82 3.17 6.51
CA PHE A 291 -11.53 2.84 5.92
C PHE A 291 -10.67 4.11 5.78
N ASP A 292 -11.27 5.21 5.33
CA ASP A 292 -10.62 6.51 5.22
C ASP A 292 -10.15 7.04 6.58
N ALA A 293 -10.99 6.93 7.61
CA ALA A 293 -10.61 7.30 8.98
C ALA A 293 -9.47 6.43 9.55
N ALA A 294 -9.34 5.17 9.11
CA ALA A 294 -8.24 4.29 9.51
C ALA A 294 -6.93 4.66 8.80
N ARG A 295 -6.96 4.95 7.50
CA ARG A 295 -5.76 5.35 6.74
C ARG A 295 -5.30 6.78 7.02
N LEU A 296 -6.20 7.67 7.46
CA LEU A 296 -5.89 9.07 7.79
C LEU A 296 -5.66 9.29 9.29
N ALA A 297 -5.61 8.21 10.07
CA ALA A 297 -5.28 8.29 11.49
C ALA A 297 -3.88 8.88 11.68
N ARG A 298 -3.68 9.63 12.77
CA ARG A 298 -2.37 10.16 13.14
C ARG A 298 -1.37 9.00 13.25
N GLY A 299 -0.29 9.08 12.48
CA GLY A 299 0.76 8.06 12.44
C GLY A 299 0.92 7.35 11.10
N THR A 300 -0.01 7.48 10.15
CA THR A 300 0.08 6.73 8.87
C THR A 300 0.80 7.45 7.74
N ASP A 301 1.03 8.76 7.85
CA ASP A 301 1.44 9.66 6.76
C ASP A 301 0.63 9.51 5.45
N SER A 302 -0.59 8.97 5.56
CA SER A 302 -1.44 8.61 4.40
C SER A 302 -0.74 7.73 3.36
N ASP A 303 0.18 6.86 3.81
CA ASP A 303 1.00 6.02 2.94
C ASP A 303 0.18 5.06 2.08
N VAL A 304 0.39 5.15 0.77
CA VAL A 304 -0.24 4.30 -0.25
C VAL A 304 0.78 3.93 -1.32
N ILE A 305 0.88 2.64 -1.65
CA ILE A 305 1.54 2.15 -2.85
C ILE A 305 0.48 1.62 -3.80
N ILE A 306 0.43 2.13 -5.03
CA ILE A 306 -0.51 1.70 -6.07
C ILE A 306 0.24 0.87 -7.11
N VAL A 307 -0.27 -0.32 -7.41
CA VAL A 307 0.32 -1.25 -8.39
C VAL A 307 -0.71 -1.58 -9.45
N SER A 308 -0.36 -1.34 -10.72
CA SER A 308 -1.12 -1.84 -11.87
C SER A 308 -0.74 -3.29 -12.13
N LEU A 309 -1.68 -4.22 -11.94
CA LEU A 309 -1.44 -5.64 -12.14
C LEU A 309 -1.13 -5.96 -13.61
N ASP A 310 -1.77 -5.27 -14.55
CA ASP A 310 -1.53 -5.49 -15.98
C ASP A 310 -0.18 -4.96 -16.44
N GLN A 311 0.23 -3.78 -15.95
CA GLN A 311 1.57 -3.25 -16.24
C GLN A 311 2.63 -4.11 -15.58
N ALA A 312 2.46 -4.46 -14.31
CA ALA A 312 3.36 -5.34 -13.59
C ALA A 312 3.50 -6.69 -14.29
N GLN A 313 2.41 -7.30 -14.74
CA GLN A 313 2.46 -8.56 -15.48
C GLN A 313 3.30 -8.46 -16.76
N ARG A 314 3.17 -7.37 -17.52
CA ARG A 314 3.95 -7.16 -18.75
C ARG A 314 5.44 -6.99 -18.47
N GLU A 315 5.79 -6.13 -17.52
CA GLU A 315 7.19 -5.83 -17.17
C GLU A 315 7.86 -7.02 -16.45
N TRP A 316 7.09 -7.75 -15.62
CA TRP A 316 7.53 -8.98 -14.96
C TRP A 316 7.77 -10.11 -15.96
N ALA A 317 6.93 -10.24 -17.00
CA ALA A 317 7.09 -11.24 -18.05
C ALA A 317 8.21 -10.91 -19.05
N SER A 318 8.51 -9.64 -19.29
CA SER A 318 9.60 -9.22 -20.18
C SER A 318 10.98 -9.44 -19.56
N GLY A 319 11.06 -9.80 -18.28
CA GLY A 319 12.32 -9.95 -17.57
C GLY A 319 13.05 -8.62 -17.38
N ALA A 320 12.31 -7.51 -17.34
CA ALA A 320 12.83 -6.18 -17.06
C ALA A 320 13.30 -6.10 -15.59
N THR A 321 14.38 -6.81 -15.26
CA THR A 321 15.07 -6.68 -13.98
C THR A 321 15.61 -5.27 -13.90
N ALA A 322 15.23 -4.53 -12.86
CA ALA A 322 15.75 -3.22 -12.57
C ALA A 322 17.26 -3.32 -12.22
N GLY A 323 18.13 -3.25 -13.23
CA GLY A 323 19.52 -2.82 -13.10
C GLY A 323 20.42 -3.48 -12.04
N GLY A 324 20.17 -4.72 -11.63
CA GLY A 324 21.13 -5.50 -10.83
C GLY A 324 22.30 -5.97 -11.70
N PRO A 325 23.55 -6.02 -11.19
CA PRO A 325 24.71 -6.40 -12.01
C PRO A 325 24.47 -7.78 -12.62
N ALA A 326 24.67 -7.87 -13.94
CA ALA A 326 24.65 -9.13 -14.67
C ALA A 326 25.59 -10.13 -13.98
N LYS A 327 25.13 -11.40 -13.91
CA LYS A 327 25.82 -12.57 -13.35
C LYS A 327 27.34 -12.56 -13.49
#